data_AF-A0A914S2A5-F1
#
_entry.id   AF-A0A914S2A5-F1
#
_cell.length_a   1.000
_cell.length_b   1.000
_cell.length_c   1.000
_cell.angle_alpha   90.00
_cell.angle_beta   90.00
_cell.angle_gamma   90.00
#
_symmetry.space_group_name_H-M   'P 1'
#
loop_
_entity.id
_entity.type
_entity.pdbx_description
1 polymer ?
#
loop_
_entity_poly.entity_id
_entity_poly.type
_entity_poly.pdbx_seq_one_letter_code
_entity_poly.pdbx_strand_id
1 'polypeptide(L)'
;MAAAYPVVGSITSQWSSLKHSGMFISLISCHLQLGPMFTMPVSGALCVSSLGWPAAYYLHGILTLVSFMGFYLFFRDSPRLHR
;
A
#
# COMPACT_ATOMS: atom_id res chain seq x y z
N MET A 1 -2.94 2.51 11.99
CA MET A 1 -1.93 1.43 11.95
C MET A 1 -2.41 0.13 12.63
N ALA A 2 -3.20 0.17 13.72
CA ALA A 2 -3.67 -1.04 14.42
C ALA A 2 -4.48 -2.04 13.55
N ALA A 3 -5.32 -1.56 12.64
CA ALA A 3 -6.12 -2.43 11.76
C ALA A 3 -5.33 -3.01 10.56
N ALA A 4 -4.19 -2.43 10.18
CA ALA A 4 -3.46 -2.83 8.99
C ALA A 4 -2.57 -4.07 9.21
N TYR A 5 -1.97 -4.19 10.40
CA TYR A 5 -1.12 -5.33 10.76
C TYR A 5 -1.83 -6.70 10.69
N PRO A 6 -3.06 -6.89 11.22
CA PRO A 6 -3.76 -8.17 11.10
C PRO A 6 -4.21 -8.47 9.66
N VAL A 7 -4.50 -7.45 8.85
CA VAL A 7 -4.86 -7.63 7.43
C VAL A 7 -3.66 -8.11 6.62
N VAL A 8 -2.48 -7.52 6.83
CA VAL A 8 -1.23 -7.99 6.22
C VAL A 8 -0.93 -9.44 6.64
N GLY A 9 -1.10 -9.77 7.92
CA GLY A 9 -0.88 -11.11 8.43
C GLY A 9 -1.84 -12.16 7.86
N SER A 10 -3.11 -11.82 7.68
CA SER A 10 -4.12 -12.72 7.08
C SER A 10 -3.95 -12.90 5.56
N ILE A 11 -3.57 -11.85 4.83
CA ILE A 11 -3.23 -11.97 3.40
C ILE A 11 -1.97 -12.82 3.23
N THR A 12 -0.94 -12.59 4.04
CA THR A 12 0.30 -13.36 4.02
C THR A 12 0.05 -14.84 4.35
N SER A 13 -0.82 -15.14 5.33
CA SER A 13 -1.10 -16.53 5.71
C SER A 13 -1.95 -17.29 4.69
N GLN A 14 -2.73 -16.60 3.87
CA GLN A 14 -3.52 -17.22 2.79
C GLN A 14 -2.74 -17.32 1.46
N TRP A 15 -1.79 -16.42 1.19
CA TRP A 15 -1.08 -16.34 -0.09
C TRP A 15 0.41 -16.72 -0.06
N SER A 16 1.05 -16.81 1.11
CA SER A 16 2.45 -17.25 1.22
C SER A 16 2.52 -18.70 1.71
N SER A 17 3.27 -19.53 0.98
CA SER A 17 3.66 -20.86 1.47
C SER A 17 4.56 -20.68 2.70
N LEU A 18 4.26 -21.39 3.80
CA LEU A 18 4.86 -21.26 5.14
C LEU A 18 6.40 -21.06 5.14
N LYS A 19 7.11 -21.65 4.17
CA LYS A 19 8.56 -21.60 4.01
C LYS A 19 9.12 -20.21 3.62
N HIS A 20 8.33 -19.32 3.02
CA HIS A 20 8.76 -17.99 2.55
C HIS A 20 8.05 -16.81 3.23
N SER A 21 7.23 -17.06 4.25
CA SER A 21 6.44 -16.05 4.97
C SER A 21 7.30 -14.90 5.51
N GLY A 22 8.50 -15.20 6.01
CA GLY A 22 9.42 -14.18 6.54
C GLY A 22 9.85 -13.16 5.48
N MET A 23 10.15 -13.63 4.26
CA MET A 23 10.57 -12.76 3.15
C MET A 23 9.41 -11.89 2.66
N PHE A 24 8.20 -12.44 2.63
CA PHE A 24 7.00 -11.68 2.28
C PHE A 24 6.68 -10.59 3.31
N ILE A 25 6.80 -10.89 4.60
CA ILE A 25 6.63 -9.90 5.68
C ILE A 25 7.70 -8.81 5.60
N SER A 26 8.96 -9.15 5.31
CA SER A 26 10.04 -8.17 5.12
C SER A 26 9.76 -7.24 3.92
N LEU A 27 9.31 -7.80 2.79
CA LEU A 27 8.93 -7.02 1.62
C LEU A 27 7.76 -6.07 1.92
N ILE A 28 6.72 -6.56 2.60
CA ILE A 28 5.64 -5.68 3.02
C ILE A 28 6.20 -4.62 3.95
N SER A 29 6.96 -4.95 4.98
CA SER A 29 7.52 -3.98 5.96
C SER A 29 8.30 -2.82 5.32
N CYS A 30 8.89 -3.03 4.14
CA CYS A 30 9.56 -1.97 3.37
C CYS A 30 8.64 -0.78 3.04
N HIS A 31 7.32 -0.99 2.91
CA HIS A 31 6.33 0.07 2.69
C HIS A 31 6.41 1.20 3.73
N LEU A 32 6.78 0.89 4.98
CA LEU A 32 6.88 1.85 6.08
C LEU A 32 7.96 2.90 5.85
N GLN A 33 9.03 2.53 5.14
CA GLN A 33 10.15 3.42 4.85
C GLN A 33 10.02 4.07 3.48
N LEU A 34 9.50 3.33 2.49
CA LEU A 34 9.29 3.84 1.13
C LEU A 34 8.21 4.93 1.06
N GLY A 35 7.14 4.81 1.86
CA GLY A 35 6.06 5.80 1.90
C GLY A 35 6.58 7.21 2.24
N PRO A 36 7.24 7.43 3.38
CA PRO A 36 7.83 8.71 3.74
C PRO A 36 8.87 9.20 2.71
N MET A 37 9.69 8.30 2.15
CA MET A 37 10.68 8.68 1.14
C MET A 37 10.05 9.25 -0.14
N PHE A 38 8.82 8.85 -0.47
CA PHE A 38 8.07 9.45 -1.57
C PHE A 38 7.30 10.71 -1.11
N THR A 39 6.57 10.62 -0.01
CA THR A 39 5.69 11.69 0.48
C THR A 39 6.47 12.96 0.85
N MET A 40 7.65 12.85 1.46
CA MET A 40 8.42 14.02 1.92
C MET A 40 8.90 14.92 0.77
N PRO A 41 9.63 14.43 -0.26
CA PRO A 41 10.07 15.28 -1.37
C PRO A 41 8.91 15.78 -2.22
N VAL A 42 7.87 14.96 -2.42
CA VAL A 42 6.67 15.36 -3.17
C VAL A 42 5.93 16.49 -2.46
N SER A 43 5.76 16.39 -1.13
CA SER A 43 5.15 17.46 -0.34
C SER A 43 6.03 18.72 -0.36
N GLY A 44 7.35 18.57 -0.27
CA GLY A 44 8.29 19.69 -0.37
C GLY A 44 8.19 20.45 -1.71
N ALA A 45 8.14 19.72 -2.83
CA ALA A 45 8.00 20.31 -4.15
C ALA A 45 6.62 20.97 -4.37
N LEU A 46 5.55 20.35 -3.87
CA LEU A 46 4.18 20.86 -4.01
C LEU A 46 3.91 22.07 -3.12
N CYS A 47 4.49 22.15 -1.93
CA CYS A 47 4.34 23.30 -1.04
C CYS A 47 4.95 24.60 -1.60
N VAL A 48 5.97 24.50 -2.47
CA VAL A 48 6.60 25.66 -3.14
C VAL A 48 5.92 25.99 -4.48
N SER A 49 5.19 25.02 -5.04
CA SER A 49 4.46 25.21 -6.30
C SER A 49 3.21 26.09 -6.10
N SER A 50 2.73 26.71 -7.18
CA SER A 50 1.54 27.59 -7.16
C SER A 50 0.25 26.90 -6.71
N LEU A 51 0.22 25.56 -6.72
CA LEU A 51 -0.87 24.75 -6.19
C LEU A 51 -0.91 24.63 -4.66
N GLY A 52 0.20 24.96 -3.98
CA GLY A 52 0.31 24.98 -2.52
C GLY A 52 0.20 23.61 -1.84
N TRP A 53 0.12 23.65 -0.51
CA TRP A 53 -0.02 22.48 0.36
C TRP A 53 -1.26 21.60 0.09
N PRO A 54 -2.43 22.10 -0.35
CA PRO A 54 -3.62 21.26 -0.57
C PRO A 54 -3.40 20.21 -1.66
N ALA A 55 -2.57 20.50 -2.66
CA ALA A 55 -2.30 19.57 -3.76
C ALA A 55 -1.60 18.28 -3.30
N ALA A 56 -0.81 18.33 -2.23
CA ALA A 56 -0.23 17.12 -1.65
C ALA A 56 -1.32 16.17 -1.15
N TYR A 57 -2.39 16.71 -0.54
CA TYR A 57 -3.53 15.91 -0.06
C TYR A 57 -4.37 15.34 -1.21
N TYR A 58 -4.62 16.13 -2.26
CA TYR A 58 -5.31 15.64 -3.46
C TYR A 58 -4.53 14.53 -4.16
N LEU A 59 -3.20 14.69 -4.28
CA LEU A 59 -2.34 13.68 -4.89
C LEU A 59 -2.37 12.34 -4.12
N HIS A 60 -2.19 12.39 -2.80
CA HIS A 60 -2.26 11.18 -1.96
C HIS A 60 -3.67 10.57 -1.94
N GLY A 61 -4.72 11.40 -1.99
CA GLY A 61 -6.10 10.95 -2.10
C GLY A 61 -6.37 10.20 -3.40
N ILE A 62 -5.95 10.75 -4.54
CA ILE A 62 -6.08 10.10 -5.86
C ILE A 62 -5.27 8.80 -5.88
N LEU A 63 -4.04 8.81 -5.38
CA LEU A 63 -3.21 7.61 -5.31
C LEU A 63 -3.87 6.50 -4.48
N THR A 64 -4.52 6.87 -3.37
CA THR A 64 -5.26 5.93 -2.52
C THR A 64 -6.48 5.37 -3.25
N LEU A 65 -7.25 6.21 -3.94
CA LEU A 65 -8.41 5.77 -4.73
C LEU A 65 -8.00 4.84 -5.88
N VAL A 66 -6.94 5.16 -6.62
CA VAL A 66 -6.39 4.32 -7.69
C VAL A 66 -5.92 2.98 -7.11
N SER A 67 -5.21 3.00 -5.98
CA SER A 67 -4.74 1.78 -5.32
C SER A 67 -5.92 0.93 -4.82
N PHE A 68 -6.96 1.56 -4.27
CA PHE A 68 -8.17 0.88 -3.83
C PHE A 68 -8.96 0.30 -5.01
N MET A 69 -9.09 1.04 -6.12
CA MET A 69 -9.72 0.53 -7.35
C MET A 69 -8.93 -0.65 -7.92
N GLY A 70 -7.59 -0.54 -7.96
CA GLY A 70 -6.73 -1.64 -8.36
C GLY A 70 -6.95 -2.85 -7.46
N PHE A 71 -6.92 -2.67 -6.14
CA PHE A 71 -7.23 -3.73 -5.20
C PHE A 71 -8.63 -4.31 -5.43
N TYR A 72 -9.67 -3.48 -5.60
CA TYR A 72 -11.03 -3.94 -5.84
C TYR A 72 -11.17 -4.77 -7.13
N LEU A 73 -10.45 -4.39 -8.19
CA LEU A 73 -10.47 -5.09 -9.49
C LEU A 73 -9.62 -6.37 -9.48
N PHE A 74 -8.44 -6.35 -8.86
CA PHE A 74 -7.48 -7.47 -8.86
C PHE A 74 -7.68 -8.44 -7.69
N PHE A 75 -8.16 -7.97 -6.53
CA PHE A 75 -8.45 -8.78 -5.35
C PHE A 75 -9.81 -9.46 -5.52
N ARG A 76 -9.89 -10.35 -6.50
CA ARG A 76 -10.99 -11.30 -6.63
C ARG A 76 -10.62 -12.54 -5.83
N ASP A 77 -11.55 -12.92 -4.95
CA ASP A 77 -11.42 -13.98 -3.95
C ASP A 77 -10.58 -15.17 -4.39
N SER A 78 -9.59 -15.49 -3.55
CA SER A 78 -9.07 -16.82 -3.21
C SER A 78 -8.90 -17.85 -4.36
N PRO A 79 -7.74 -18.52 -4.46
CA PRO A 79 -7.45 -19.62 -5.41
C PRO A 79 -8.24 -20.92 -5.15
N ARG A 80 -9.46 -20.86 -4.61
CA ARG A 80 -10.36 -22.00 -4.36
C ARG A 80 -11.19 -22.42 -5.57
N LEU A 81 -11.02 -21.77 -6.73
CA LEU A 81 -11.75 -22.10 -7.95
C LEU A 81 -10.97 -22.91 -8.99
N HIS A 82 -9.80 -23.47 -8.67
CA HIS A 82 -9.24 -24.56 -9.45
C HIS A 82 -8.72 -25.64 -8.49
N ARG A 83 -9.47 -26.74 -8.44
CA ARG A 83 -9.04 -28.03 -7.89
C ARG A 83 -8.08 -28.70 -8.87
#